data_AF-S9ZV65-F1
#
_entry.id   AF-S9ZV65-F1
#
_cell.length_a   1.000
_cell.length_b   1.000
_cell.length_c   1.000
_cell.angle_alpha   90.00
_cell.angle_beta   90.00
_cell.angle_gamma   90.00
#
_symmetry.space_group_name_H-M   'P 1'
#
loop_
_entity.id
_entity.type
_entity.pdbx_description
1 polymer ?
#
loop_
_entity_poly.entity_id
_entity_poly.type
_entity_poly.pdbx_seq_one_letter_code
_entity_poly.pdbx_strand_id
1 'polypeptide(L)'
;MKQESPIRARNFPSAKDEVKAVQPHGRYDGPDSSFRMAFADSEFLLREELRPVRLQLELQKAELIQQEQGVESTVVVFGSARFKAPDVAAAMHAEALASGDKAALRKAEVMVRNAHWYTEAQRFGELVTREADALGEPVIVATGGGPGIMEAGNRGAFEAGGRSMGMSIFLPFEEAPNPYITPELCFQFHYFAIRKMHFLMRAVALVSFPGGLGTLDELFEVLTLTQTHKIRRRPIVLIGREFWQSLINFDVLVDYGVINADDVKLFHYAETAEEAWELIKAAYNGDNPALVARQMRGN
;
A
#
# COMPACT_ATOMS: atom_id res chain seq x y z
N MET A 1 15.13 32.55 -1.18
CA MET A 1 15.98 31.91 -2.21
C MET A 1 17.39 32.45 -2.07
N LYS A 2 18.40 31.60 -1.85
CA LYS A 2 19.81 32.01 -1.97
C LYS A 2 20.04 32.41 -3.43
N GLN A 3 20.55 33.62 -3.70
CA GLN A 3 20.98 34.00 -5.04
C GLN A 3 22.11 33.05 -5.47
N GLU A 4 21.87 32.27 -6.52
CA GLU A 4 22.88 31.36 -7.07
C GLU A 4 24.04 32.16 -7.65
N SER A 5 25.27 31.65 -7.46
CA SER A 5 26.47 32.26 -8.02
C SER A 5 26.36 32.29 -9.55
N PRO A 6 26.71 33.40 -10.22
CA PRO A 6 26.64 33.50 -11.69
C PRO A 6 27.50 32.46 -12.42
N ILE A 7 28.50 31.86 -11.76
CA ILE A 7 29.31 30.75 -12.30
C ILE A 7 28.57 29.41 -12.25
N ARG A 8 27.62 29.24 -11.31
CA ARG A 8 26.84 28.01 -11.10
C ARG A 8 25.43 28.09 -11.66
N ALA A 9 25.07 29.20 -12.30
CA ALA A 9 23.78 29.35 -12.96
C ALA A 9 23.63 28.28 -14.05
N ARG A 10 22.43 27.70 -14.17
CA ARG A 10 22.15 26.71 -15.22
C ARG A 10 22.23 27.37 -16.59
N ASN A 11 22.83 26.66 -17.56
CA ASN A 11 22.92 27.13 -18.95
C ASN A 11 21.58 27.11 -19.67
N PHE A 12 20.68 26.18 -19.31
CA PHE A 12 19.34 26.08 -19.88
C PHE A 12 18.30 26.42 -18.80
N PRO A 13 17.21 27.13 -19.14
CA PRO A 13 16.07 27.32 -18.24
C PRO A 13 15.47 25.95 -17.88
N SER A 14 14.77 25.89 -16.74
CA SER A 14 14.04 24.66 -16.40
C SER A 14 12.73 24.57 -17.20
N ALA A 15 12.24 23.36 -17.45
CA ALA A 15 10.92 23.15 -18.07
C ALA A 15 9.82 23.94 -17.34
N LYS A 16 9.90 24.06 -16.00
CA LYS A 16 8.97 24.85 -15.18
C LYS A 16 9.04 26.35 -15.48
N ASP A 17 10.23 26.89 -15.73
CA ASP A 17 10.41 28.30 -16.05
C ASP A 17 9.87 28.61 -17.45
N GLU A 18 10.09 27.71 -18.41
CA GLU A 18 9.58 27.85 -19.78
C GLU A 18 8.05 27.79 -19.84
N VAL A 19 7.39 26.85 -19.14
CA VAL A 19 5.90 26.79 -19.07
C VAL A 19 5.32 28.10 -18.55
N LYS A 20 5.94 28.70 -17.54
CA LYS A 20 5.48 29.98 -16.97
C LYS A 20 5.67 31.17 -17.91
N ALA A 21 6.62 31.09 -18.83
CA ALA A 21 6.92 32.17 -19.76
C ALA A 21 6.05 32.15 -21.03
N VAL A 22 5.30 31.07 -21.28
CA VAL A 22 4.42 30.94 -22.46
C VAL A 22 3.39 32.06 -22.51
N GLN A 23 3.30 32.72 -23.67
CA GLN A 23 2.30 33.76 -23.95
C GLN A 23 1.20 33.19 -24.87
N PRO A 24 -0.05 33.67 -24.79
CA PRO A 24 -1.11 33.27 -25.72
C PRO A 24 -0.77 33.72 -27.15
N HIS A 25 -0.91 32.81 -28.12
CA HIS A 25 -0.61 33.07 -29.54
C HIS A 25 -1.84 33.08 -30.45
N GLY A 26 -3.05 33.07 -29.89
CA GLY A 26 -4.33 33.24 -30.59
C GLY A 26 -4.64 32.06 -31.52
N ARG A 27 -4.07 32.07 -32.74
CA ARG A 27 -4.28 31.02 -33.76
C ARG A 27 -3.82 29.63 -33.28
N TYR A 28 -2.82 29.58 -32.41
CA TYR A 28 -2.16 28.35 -31.97
C TYR A 28 -2.53 27.90 -30.55
N ASP A 29 -3.54 28.51 -29.91
CA ASP A 29 -3.96 28.13 -28.55
C ASP A 29 -5.11 27.11 -28.54
N GLY A 30 -5.71 26.86 -29.71
CA GLY A 30 -6.84 25.95 -29.88
C GLY A 30 -6.52 24.47 -29.58
N PRO A 31 -7.55 23.62 -29.41
CA PRO A 31 -7.40 22.21 -29.03
C PRO A 31 -6.63 21.38 -30.07
N ASP A 32 -6.72 21.71 -31.36
CA ASP A 32 -6.04 20.97 -32.43
C ASP A 32 -4.61 21.47 -32.71
N SER A 33 -4.09 22.38 -31.88
CA SER A 33 -2.79 23.01 -32.11
C SER A 33 -1.63 22.12 -31.68
N SER A 34 -0.67 21.89 -32.58
CA SER A 34 0.59 21.20 -32.28
C SER A 34 1.67 22.12 -31.68
N PHE A 35 1.33 23.35 -31.33
CA PHE A 35 2.30 24.37 -30.90
C PHE A 35 2.64 24.32 -29.40
N ARG A 36 1.89 23.53 -28.61
CA ARG A 36 2.17 23.36 -27.17
C ARG A 36 3.44 22.53 -26.98
N MET A 37 4.24 22.86 -25.96
CA MET A 37 5.40 22.05 -25.58
C MET A 37 4.95 20.67 -25.11
N ALA A 38 5.58 19.60 -25.60
CA ALA A 38 5.13 18.23 -25.37
C ALA A 38 4.99 17.85 -23.88
N PHE A 39 5.86 18.36 -23.00
CA PHE A 39 5.81 18.10 -21.55
C PHE A 39 4.74 18.92 -20.80
N ALA A 40 4.13 19.91 -21.46
CA ALA A 40 3.06 20.75 -20.92
C ALA A 40 1.71 20.49 -21.63
N ASP A 41 1.69 19.60 -22.62
CA ASP A 41 0.51 19.25 -23.39
C ASP A 41 -0.14 17.98 -22.81
N SER A 42 -1.14 18.19 -21.93
CA SER A 42 -1.87 17.09 -21.30
C SER A 42 -2.62 16.22 -22.31
N GLU A 43 -3.15 16.78 -23.40
CA GLU A 43 -3.88 16.01 -24.42
C GLU A 43 -2.92 15.07 -25.16
N PHE A 44 -1.72 15.56 -25.50
CA PHE A 44 -0.66 14.74 -26.07
C PHE A 44 -0.21 13.62 -25.12
N LEU A 45 0.05 13.95 -23.84
CA LEU A 45 0.48 12.98 -22.83
C LEU A 45 -0.59 11.91 -22.53
N LEU A 46 -1.87 12.21 -22.79
CA LEU A 46 -2.97 11.28 -22.58
C LEU A 46 -3.23 10.32 -23.75
N ARG A 47 -2.56 10.49 -24.90
CA ARG A 47 -2.66 9.59 -26.06
C ARG A 47 -2.21 8.16 -25.76
N GLU A 48 -2.79 7.17 -26.43
CA GLU A 48 -2.53 5.75 -26.18
C GLU A 48 -1.05 5.38 -26.35
N GLU A 49 -0.39 5.96 -27.36
CA GLU A 49 1.02 5.74 -27.69
C GLU A 49 1.96 6.20 -26.56
N LEU A 50 1.51 7.12 -25.71
CA LEU A 50 2.26 7.67 -24.59
C LEU A 50 2.01 6.90 -23.28
N ARG A 51 1.30 5.77 -23.33
CA ARG A 51 1.16 4.84 -22.18
C ARG A 51 2.50 4.46 -21.54
N PRO A 52 3.58 4.12 -22.29
CA PRO A 52 4.88 3.81 -21.67
C PRO A 52 5.47 4.98 -20.87
N VAL A 53 5.28 6.22 -21.34
CA VAL A 53 5.73 7.43 -20.63
C VAL A 53 4.92 7.63 -19.34
N ARG A 54 3.59 7.42 -19.38
CA ARG A 54 2.76 7.50 -18.17
C ARG A 54 3.10 6.42 -17.13
N LEU A 55 3.39 5.20 -17.57
CA LEU A 55 3.90 4.13 -16.69
C LEU A 55 5.22 4.55 -16.02
N GLN A 56 6.15 5.12 -16.79
CA GLN A 56 7.41 5.65 -16.24
C GLN A 56 7.17 6.77 -15.22
N LEU A 57 6.26 7.70 -15.51
CA LEU A 57 5.91 8.80 -14.59
C LEU A 57 5.31 8.29 -13.29
N GLU A 58 4.39 7.31 -13.32
CA GLU A 58 3.83 6.71 -12.11
C GLU A 58 4.89 6.00 -11.27
N LEU A 59 5.80 5.25 -11.91
CA LEU A 59 6.90 4.60 -11.21
C LEU A 59 7.82 5.63 -10.55
N GLN A 60 8.26 6.63 -11.31
CA GLN A 60 9.26 7.61 -10.86
C GLN A 60 8.70 8.59 -9.82
N LYS A 61 7.46 9.05 -9.96
CA LYS A 61 6.88 10.03 -9.02
C LYS A 61 6.85 9.47 -7.60
N ALA A 62 6.33 8.26 -7.42
CA ALA A 62 6.26 7.64 -6.11
C ALA A 62 7.66 7.27 -5.58
N GLU A 63 8.58 6.84 -6.45
CA GLU A 63 9.96 6.52 -6.04
C GLU A 63 10.72 7.76 -5.55
N LEU A 64 10.73 8.84 -6.33
CA LEU A 64 11.48 10.06 -6.01
C LEU A 64 10.95 10.72 -4.73
N ILE A 65 9.62 10.78 -4.56
CA ILE A 65 9.04 11.38 -3.36
C ILE A 65 9.37 10.52 -2.13
N GLN A 66 9.31 9.19 -2.21
CA GLN A 66 9.71 8.33 -1.09
C GLN A 66 11.18 8.55 -0.69
N GLN A 67 12.08 8.69 -1.68
CA GLN A 67 13.49 9.03 -1.44
C GLN A 67 13.65 10.42 -0.78
N GLU A 68 12.96 11.44 -1.29
CA GLU A 68 12.98 12.80 -0.71
C GLU A 68 12.47 12.80 0.74
N GLN A 69 11.50 11.95 1.05
CA GLN A 69 10.95 11.76 2.39
C GLN A 69 11.77 10.78 3.26
N GLY A 70 12.88 10.24 2.75
CA GLY A 70 13.75 9.32 3.47
C GLY A 70 13.07 8.00 3.86
N VAL A 71 12.10 7.52 3.08
CA VAL A 71 11.45 6.22 3.32
C VAL A 71 12.30 5.13 2.68
N GLU A 72 13.04 4.38 3.50
CA GLU A 72 13.80 3.23 3.01
C GLU A 72 13.03 1.91 3.13
N SER A 73 12.32 1.74 4.25
CA SER A 73 11.66 0.47 4.59
C SER A 73 10.20 0.67 5.04
N THR A 74 9.33 -0.25 4.62
CA THR A 74 7.90 -0.22 4.93
C THR A 74 7.40 -1.55 5.48
N VAL A 75 6.42 -1.48 6.37
CA VAL A 75 5.57 -2.62 6.76
C VAL A 75 4.23 -2.46 6.07
N VAL A 76 3.91 -3.38 5.17
CA VAL A 76 2.70 -3.30 4.34
C VAL A 76 1.53 -3.96 5.05
N VAL A 77 0.40 -3.26 5.14
CA VAL A 77 -0.84 -3.76 5.76
C VAL A 77 -1.96 -3.84 4.73
N PHE A 78 -2.49 -5.04 4.54
CA PHE A 78 -3.63 -5.34 3.69
C PHE A 78 -4.84 -5.83 4.50
N GLY A 79 -6.05 -5.62 3.97
CA GLY A 79 -7.27 -6.18 4.54
C GLY A 79 -8.53 -5.58 3.95
N SER A 80 -9.67 -5.91 4.57
CA SER A 80 -10.98 -5.47 4.12
C SER A 80 -11.14 -3.94 4.14
N ALA A 81 -11.54 -3.36 2.99
CA ALA A 81 -12.01 -1.97 2.91
C ALA A 81 -13.41 -1.77 3.55
N ARG A 82 -14.07 -2.85 3.98
CA ARG A 82 -15.47 -2.81 4.42
C ARG A 82 -15.65 -2.84 5.92
N PHE A 83 -14.68 -3.35 6.68
CA PHE A 83 -14.76 -3.38 8.14
C PHE A 83 -14.82 -1.96 8.70
N LYS A 84 -15.45 -1.83 9.87
CA LYS A 84 -15.74 -0.54 10.48
C LYS A 84 -15.10 -0.46 11.86
N ALA A 85 -14.71 0.74 12.25
CA ALA A 85 -14.32 1.03 13.61
C ALA A 85 -15.45 0.62 14.58
N PRO A 86 -15.13 0.18 15.82
CA PRO A 86 -16.13 -0.33 16.76
C PRO A 86 -17.30 0.62 17.04
N ASP A 87 -17.01 1.92 17.20
CA ASP A 87 -17.99 2.97 17.41
C ASP A 87 -18.92 3.15 16.20
N VAL A 88 -18.37 3.14 14.99
CA VAL A 88 -19.13 3.22 13.73
C VAL A 88 -20.01 1.98 13.55
N ALA A 89 -19.47 0.78 13.81
CA ALA A 89 -20.22 -0.46 13.73
C ALA A 89 -21.39 -0.50 14.72
N ALA A 90 -21.17 -0.03 15.96
CA ALA A 90 -22.20 0.06 16.99
C ALA A 90 -23.31 1.07 16.61
N ALA A 91 -22.94 2.23 16.06
CA ALA A 91 -23.89 3.22 15.57
C ALA A 91 -24.74 2.67 14.42
N MET A 92 -24.12 1.99 13.45
CA MET A 92 -24.83 1.32 12.35
C MET A 92 -25.83 0.26 12.86
N HIS A 93 -25.46 -0.47 13.91
CA HIS A 93 -26.34 -1.47 14.52
C HIS A 93 -27.53 -0.83 15.23
N ALA A 94 -27.31 0.24 15.99
CA ALA A 94 -28.38 0.98 16.66
C ALA A 94 -29.38 1.58 15.66
N GLU A 95 -28.89 2.17 14.57
CA GLU A 95 -29.73 2.71 13.49
C GLU A 95 -30.52 1.61 12.79
N ALA A 96 -29.87 0.50 12.45
CA ALA A 96 -30.54 -0.63 11.81
C ALA A 96 -31.64 -1.23 12.69
N LEU A 97 -31.39 -1.38 14.00
CA LEU A 97 -32.38 -1.84 14.96
C LEU A 97 -33.60 -0.91 15.03
N ALA A 98 -33.38 0.41 15.02
CA ALA A 98 -34.44 1.40 15.02
C ALA A 98 -35.26 1.41 13.71
N SER A 99 -34.61 1.14 12.57
CA SER A 99 -35.27 1.11 11.26
C SER A 99 -36.22 -0.08 11.06
N GLY A 100 -35.99 -1.18 11.80
CA GLY A 100 -36.70 -2.45 11.59
C GLY A 100 -36.33 -3.19 10.29
N ASP A 101 -35.38 -2.69 9.50
CA ASP A 101 -34.90 -3.36 8.29
C ASP A 101 -33.98 -4.54 8.64
N LYS A 102 -34.50 -5.76 8.41
CA LYS A 102 -33.77 -7.01 8.68
C LYS A 102 -32.48 -7.15 7.87
N ALA A 103 -32.43 -6.62 6.65
CA ALA A 103 -31.24 -6.68 5.81
C ALA A 103 -30.15 -5.73 6.35
N ALA A 104 -30.54 -4.51 6.74
CA ALA A 104 -29.64 -3.56 7.40
C ALA A 104 -29.13 -4.11 8.74
N LEU A 105 -29.99 -4.74 9.54
CA LEU A 105 -29.62 -5.32 10.82
C LEU A 105 -28.58 -6.43 10.66
N ARG A 106 -28.82 -7.40 9.75
CA ARG A 106 -27.85 -8.46 9.46
C ARG A 106 -26.50 -7.90 9.01
N LYS A 107 -26.51 -6.86 8.18
CA LYS A 107 -25.26 -6.21 7.73
C LYS A 107 -24.53 -5.57 8.92
N ALA A 108 -25.24 -4.87 9.80
CA ALA A 108 -24.66 -4.22 10.96
C ALA A 108 -24.11 -5.23 11.98
N GLU A 109 -24.81 -6.34 12.23
CA GLU A 109 -24.33 -7.44 13.08
C GLU A 109 -22.98 -8.00 12.57
N VAL A 110 -22.83 -8.16 11.25
CA VAL A 110 -21.56 -8.57 10.65
C VAL A 110 -20.47 -7.52 10.86
N MET A 111 -20.80 -6.23 10.76
CA MET A 111 -19.83 -5.16 11.01
C MET A 111 -19.39 -5.14 12.48
N VAL A 112 -20.32 -5.30 13.43
CA VAL A 112 -20.02 -5.36 14.86
C VAL A 112 -19.13 -6.57 15.17
N ARG A 113 -19.49 -7.76 14.68
CA ARG A 113 -18.69 -8.97 14.86
C ARG A 113 -17.26 -8.78 14.36
N ASN A 114 -17.08 -8.16 13.20
CA ASN A 114 -15.78 -8.02 12.56
C ASN A 114 -15.00 -6.76 12.98
N ALA A 115 -15.58 -5.88 13.81
CA ALA A 115 -14.96 -4.63 14.21
C ALA A 115 -13.65 -4.82 15.00
N HIS A 116 -13.48 -5.96 15.67
CA HIS A 116 -12.23 -6.29 16.36
C HIS A 116 -11.02 -6.30 15.40
N TRP A 117 -11.19 -6.71 14.14
CA TRP A 117 -10.09 -6.65 13.17
C TRP A 117 -9.64 -5.22 12.87
N TYR A 118 -10.55 -4.24 12.92
CA TYR A 118 -10.18 -2.83 12.82
C TYR A 118 -9.33 -2.43 14.02
N THR A 119 -9.74 -2.80 15.23
CA THR A 119 -8.98 -2.53 16.47
C THR A 119 -7.58 -3.15 16.42
N GLU A 120 -7.46 -4.40 15.99
CA GLU A 120 -6.16 -5.07 15.85
C GLU A 120 -5.27 -4.39 14.78
N ALA A 121 -5.83 -3.98 13.65
CA ALA A 121 -5.06 -3.27 12.62
C ALA A 121 -4.59 -1.89 13.09
N GLN A 122 -5.42 -1.17 13.84
CA GLN A 122 -5.05 0.10 14.48
C GLN A 122 -3.94 -0.13 15.51
N ARG A 123 -4.08 -1.13 16.36
CA ARG A 123 -3.07 -1.51 17.35
C ARG A 123 -1.75 -1.89 16.69
N PHE A 124 -1.80 -2.64 15.59
CA PHE A 124 -0.61 -3.01 14.83
C PHE A 124 0.11 -1.78 14.26
N GLY A 125 -0.63 -0.83 13.67
CA GLY A 125 -0.05 0.41 13.16
C GLY A 125 0.60 1.29 14.24
N GLU A 126 0.02 1.30 15.45
CA GLU A 126 0.58 1.95 16.64
C GLU A 126 1.89 1.28 17.07
N LEU A 127 1.92 -0.05 17.18
CA LEU A 127 3.10 -0.82 17.58
C LEU A 127 4.28 -0.62 16.62
N VAL A 128 4.05 -0.79 15.32
CA VAL A 128 5.07 -0.58 14.28
C VAL A 128 5.68 0.82 14.39
N THR A 129 4.84 1.83 14.64
CA THR A 129 5.29 3.22 14.77
C THR A 129 6.08 3.46 16.05
N ARG A 130 5.61 2.94 17.20
CA ARG A 130 6.31 3.12 18.48
C ARG A 130 7.66 2.41 18.53
N GLU A 131 7.78 1.32 17.78
CA GLU A 131 8.96 0.48 17.69
C GLU A 131 9.60 0.55 16.29
N ALA A 132 9.52 1.71 15.62
CA ALA A 132 9.92 1.87 14.22
C ALA A 132 11.37 1.45 13.91
N ASP A 133 12.27 1.50 14.89
CA ASP A 133 13.68 1.12 14.74
C ASP A 133 13.99 -0.32 15.19
N ALA A 134 12.98 -1.09 15.63
CA ALA A 134 13.20 -2.41 16.23
C ALA A 134 13.76 -3.45 15.24
N LEU A 135 13.71 -3.18 13.93
CA LEU A 135 14.27 -4.04 12.89
C LEU A 135 15.71 -3.66 12.49
N GLY A 136 16.32 -2.68 13.17
CA GLY A 136 17.67 -2.18 12.89
C GLY A 136 17.74 -1.02 11.89
N GLU A 137 16.60 -0.65 11.29
CA GLU A 137 16.41 0.55 10.48
C GLU A 137 14.97 1.08 10.65
N PRO A 138 14.73 2.39 10.44
CA PRO A 138 13.40 2.97 10.58
C PRO A 138 12.41 2.40 9.57
N VAL A 139 11.23 1.99 10.04
CA VAL A 139 10.11 1.55 9.20
C VAL A 139 8.87 2.43 9.36
N ILE A 140 8.05 2.49 8.32
CA ILE A 140 6.72 3.11 8.38
C ILE A 140 5.63 2.16 7.89
N VAL A 141 4.41 2.38 8.36
CA VAL A 141 3.22 1.65 7.89
C VAL A 141 2.83 2.13 6.50
N ALA A 142 2.64 1.19 5.56
CA ALA A 142 2.13 1.46 4.22
C ALA A 142 0.86 0.66 3.95
N THR A 143 -0.18 1.31 3.41
CA THR A 143 -1.47 0.67 3.11
C THR A 143 -1.96 1.08 1.72
N GLY A 144 -3.08 0.51 1.28
CA GLY A 144 -3.76 0.94 0.06
C GLY A 144 -4.53 2.25 0.17
N GLY A 145 -4.52 2.91 1.32
CA GLY A 145 -5.06 4.26 1.53
C GLY A 145 -6.58 4.39 1.58
N GLY A 146 -7.32 3.30 1.36
CA GLY A 146 -8.78 3.28 1.46
C GLY A 146 -9.30 3.15 2.91
N PRO A 147 -10.62 2.93 3.09
CA PRO A 147 -11.26 2.74 4.39
C PRO A 147 -10.95 1.36 5.01
N GLY A 148 -11.52 1.08 6.19
CA GLY A 148 -11.47 -0.23 6.83
C GLY A 148 -10.10 -0.54 7.42
N ILE A 149 -9.55 -1.72 7.14
CA ILE A 149 -8.24 -2.15 7.70
C ILE A 149 -7.12 -1.19 7.29
N MET A 150 -7.15 -0.69 6.05
CA MET A 150 -6.14 0.24 5.55
C MET A 150 -6.14 1.53 6.38
N GLU A 151 -7.33 2.12 6.57
CA GLU A 151 -7.52 3.27 7.46
C GLU A 151 -7.08 2.96 8.89
N ALA A 152 -7.46 1.81 9.45
CA ALA A 152 -7.08 1.43 10.81
C ALA A 152 -5.55 1.43 11.00
N GLY A 153 -4.82 0.79 10.08
CA GLY A 153 -3.35 0.78 10.12
C GLY A 153 -2.73 2.18 10.01
N ASN A 154 -3.23 3.02 9.09
CA ASN A 154 -2.77 4.41 8.99
C ASN A 154 -3.10 5.22 10.25
N ARG A 155 -4.29 5.04 10.81
CA ARG A 155 -4.79 5.71 12.01
C ARG A 155 -3.93 5.37 13.22
N GLY A 156 -3.62 4.10 13.43
CA GLY A 156 -2.76 3.66 14.53
C GLY A 156 -1.38 4.31 14.49
N ALA A 157 -0.78 4.38 13.29
CA ALA A 157 0.49 5.05 13.10
C ALA A 157 0.41 6.57 13.33
N PHE A 158 -0.66 7.20 12.82
CA PHE A 158 -0.91 8.64 13.00
C PHE A 158 -1.12 9.01 14.48
N GLU A 159 -1.96 8.28 15.20
CA GLU A 159 -2.25 8.53 16.62
C GLU A 159 -1.02 8.27 17.51
N ALA A 160 -0.09 7.42 17.08
CA ALA A 160 1.21 7.25 17.72
C ALA A 160 2.22 8.37 17.41
N GLY A 161 1.84 9.38 16.61
CA GLY A 161 2.70 10.50 16.22
C GLY A 161 3.68 10.19 15.08
N GLY A 162 3.52 9.05 14.41
CA GLY A 162 4.35 8.64 13.29
C GLY A 162 3.81 9.06 11.93
N ARG A 163 4.61 8.74 10.91
CA ARG A 163 4.23 8.89 9.50
C ARG A 163 3.59 7.59 9.00
N SER A 164 2.63 7.72 8.08
CA SER A 164 2.03 6.57 7.41
C SER A 164 1.81 6.86 5.93
N MET A 165 1.90 5.82 5.11
CA MET A 165 1.81 5.91 3.66
C MET A 165 0.50 5.33 3.14
N GLY A 166 -0.08 6.00 2.14
CA GLY A 166 -1.23 5.52 1.38
C GLY A 166 -0.88 5.41 -0.10
N MET A 167 -0.96 4.20 -0.63
CA MET A 167 -0.82 3.91 -2.06
C MET A 167 -2.20 3.62 -2.64
N SER A 168 -2.98 4.66 -2.92
CA SER A 168 -4.35 4.56 -3.45
C SER A 168 -4.36 4.26 -4.94
N ILE A 169 -5.43 3.64 -5.42
CA ILE A 169 -5.71 3.47 -6.85
C ILE A 169 -6.92 4.34 -7.21
N PHE A 170 -6.90 5.02 -8.36
CA PHE A 170 -8.06 5.77 -8.83
C PHE A 170 -9.20 4.80 -9.18
N LEU A 171 -10.34 4.94 -8.49
CA LEU A 171 -11.59 4.28 -8.81
C LEU A 171 -12.69 5.33 -8.91
N PRO A 172 -13.58 5.31 -9.93
CA PRO A 172 -14.59 6.35 -10.13
C PRO A 172 -15.59 6.54 -8.97
N PHE A 173 -15.67 5.56 -8.07
CA PHE A 173 -16.61 5.50 -6.95
C PHE A 173 -15.93 5.64 -5.58
N GLU A 174 -14.61 5.80 -5.54
CA GLU A 174 -13.86 6.01 -4.29
C GLU A 174 -13.53 7.51 -4.17
N GLU A 175 -14.13 8.18 -3.18
CA GLU A 175 -14.15 9.65 -3.13
C GLU A 175 -12.80 10.26 -2.71
N ALA A 176 -12.11 9.68 -1.72
CA ALA A 176 -10.87 10.21 -1.17
C ALA A 176 -10.07 9.16 -0.39
N PRO A 177 -8.73 9.33 -0.28
CA PRO A 177 -7.91 8.57 0.66
C PRO A 177 -8.32 8.86 2.12
N ASN A 178 -8.03 7.93 3.03
CA ASN A 178 -8.34 8.11 4.44
C ASN A 178 -7.52 9.27 5.08
N PRO A 179 -8.04 9.94 6.13
CA PRO A 179 -7.48 11.21 6.61
C PRO A 179 -6.22 11.05 7.48
N TYR A 180 -5.73 9.83 7.70
CA TYR A 180 -4.61 9.53 8.60
C TYR A 180 -3.28 9.33 7.87
N ILE A 181 -3.28 9.43 6.53
CA ILE A 181 -2.10 9.32 5.70
C ILE A 181 -1.30 10.63 5.76
N THR A 182 0.02 10.53 5.85
CA THR A 182 0.91 11.69 5.75
C THR A 182 0.77 12.32 4.35
N PRO A 183 0.48 13.64 4.22
CA PRO A 183 0.20 14.27 2.93
C PRO A 183 1.30 14.06 1.87
N GLU A 184 2.57 14.11 2.28
CA GLU A 184 3.73 13.89 1.40
C GLU A 184 3.89 12.42 0.96
N LEU A 185 3.18 11.49 1.59
CA LEU A 185 3.20 10.04 1.34
C LEU A 185 1.83 9.52 0.90
N CYS A 186 0.99 10.39 0.34
CA CYS A 186 -0.30 10.05 -0.23
C CYS A 186 -0.21 9.96 -1.76
N PHE A 187 -0.10 8.74 -2.28
CA PHE A 187 0.04 8.47 -3.71
C PHE A 187 -1.27 7.98 -4.31
N GLN A 188 -1.58 8.42 -5.53
CA GLN A 188 -2.70 7.91 -6.33
C GLN A 188 -2.15 7.35 -7.63
N PHE A 189 -2.38 6.06 -7.87
CA PHE A 189 -1.98 5.34 -9.05
C PHE A 189 -3.17 5.18 -10.01
N HIS A 190 -2.87 5.04 -11.29
CA HIS A 190 -3.86 4.61 -12.29
C HIS A 190 -3.59 3.16 -12.73
N TYR A 191 -2.34 2.71 -12.74
CA TYR A 191 -2.00 1.32 -13.07
C TYR A 191 -1.78 0.46 -11.83
N PHE A 192 -2.60 -0.59 -11.66
CA PHE A 192 -2.46 -1.57 -10.57
C PHE A 192 -1.06 -2.18 -10.49
N ALA A 193 -0.43 -2.50 -11.63
CA ALA A 193 0.88 -3.13 -11.65
C ALA A 193 1.97 -2.25 -11.01
N ILE A 194 1.94 -0.93 -11.25
CA ILE A 194 2.93 -0.01 -10.67
C ILE A 194 2.68 0.18 -9.18
N ARG A 195 1.41 0.25 -8.76
CA ARG A 195 1.02 0.27 -7.35
C ARG A 195 1.53 -0.96 -6.60
N LYS A 196 1.27 -2.16 -7.15
CA LYS A 196 1.71 -3.46 -6.61
C LYS A 196 3.23 -3.51 -6.49
N MET A 197 3.94 -3.07 -7.52
CA MET A 197 5.39 -2.98 -7.48
C MET A 197 5.89 -2.08 -6.33
N HIS A 198 5.29 -0.90 -6.14
CA HIS A 198 5.65 0.02 -5.07
C HIS A 198 5.40 -0.53 -3.67
N PHE A 199 4.34 -1.32 -3.45
CA PHE A 199 4.16 -2.02 -2.18
C PHE A 199 5.38 -2.88 -1.83
N LEU A 200 5.96 -3.57 -2.81
CA LEU A 200 6.99 -4.59 -2.57
C LEU A 200 8.42 -4.06 -2.61
N MET A 201 8.68 -2.98 -3.36
CA MET A 201 10.03 -2.44 -3.53
C MET A 201 10.73 -2.11 -2.20
N ARG A 202 9.97 -1.61 -1.21
CA ARG A 202 10.47 -1.21 0.11
C ARG A 202 9.92 -2.06 1.26
N ALA A 203 9.11 -3.07 0.96
CA ALA A 203 8.53 -3.93 1.99
C ALA A 203 9.60 -4.75 2.70
N VAL A 204 9.64 -4.60 4.02
CA VAL A 204 10.38 -5.48 4.93
C VAL A 204 9.47 -6.48 5.62
N ALA A 205 8.15 -6.26 5.62
CA ALA A 205 7.18 -7.22 6.11
C ALA A 205 5.81 -6.97 5.48
N LEU A 206 4.98 -8.00 5.43
CA LEU A 206 3.60 -7.91 4.95
C LEU A 206 2.65 -8.52 5.97
N VAL A 207 1.58 -7.81 6.27
CA VAL A 207 0.52 -8.27 7.19
C VAL A 207 -0.81 -8.20 6.47
N SER A 208 -1.52 -9.34 6.43
CA SER A 208 -2.80 -9.49 5.76
C SER A 208 -3.87 -9.83 6.78
N PHE A 209 -4.75 -8.87 7.06
CA PHE A 209 -5.98 -9.06 7.82
C PHE A 209 -7.08 -9.66 6.93
N PRO A 210 -8.17 -10.20 7.52
CA PRO A 210 -9.29 -10.72 6.75
C PRO A 210 -9.83 -9.67 5.77
N GLY A 211 -10.03 -10.13 4.53
CA GLY A 211 -10.21 -9.24 3.39
C GLY A 211 -10.95 -9.88 2.22
N GLY A 212 -11.18 -9.08 1.18
CA GLY A 212 -11.87 -9.51 -0.03
C GLY A 212 -10.91 -9.86 -1.17
N LEU A 213 -11.40 -9.76 -2.40
CA LEU A 213 -10.62 -10.05 -3.61
C LEU A 213 -9.33 -9.23 -3.73
N GLY A 214 -9.36 -7.94 -3.38
CA GLY A 214 -8.14 -7.11 -3.41
C GLY A 214 -7.07 -7.60 -2.43
N THR A 215 -7.46 -8.03 -1.22
CA THR A 215 -6.54 -8.59 -0.24
C THR A 215 -5.96 -9.92 -0.72
N LEU A 216 -6.78 -10.77 -1.34
CA LEU A 216 -6.34 -12.04 -1.91
C LEU A 216 -5.37 -11.82 -3.08
N ASP A 217 -5.67 -10.89 -3.97
CA ASP A 217 -4.82 -10.52 -5.09
C ASP A 217 -3.40 -10.12 -4.62
N GLU A 218 -3.30 -9.20 -3.65
CA GLU A 218 -2.01 -8.80 -3.08
C GLU A 218 -1.31 -9.96 -2.34
N LEU A 219 -2.04 -10.76 -1.55
CA LEU A 219 -1.47 -11.90 -0.83
C LEU A 219 -0.87 -12.94 -1.79
N PHE A 220 -1.63 -13.37 -2.79
CA PHE A 220 -1.17 -14.38 -3.75
C PHE A 220 -0.05 -13.88 -4.64
N GLU A 221 -0.03 -12.59 -4.99
CA GLU A 221 1.10 -12.00 -5.71
C GLU A 221 2.39 -12.09 -4.89
N VAL A 222 2.35 -11.70 -3.62
CA VAL A 222 3.52 -11.76 -2.72
C VAL A 222 3.99 -13.19 -2.52
N LEU A 223 3.07 -14.13 -2.29
CA LEU A 223 3.40 -15.54 -2.14
C LEU A 223 4.04 -16.08 -3.41
N THR A 224 3.48 -15.79 -4.59
CA THR A 224 4.01 -16.23 -5.89
C THR A 224 5.39 -15.64 -6.16
N LEU A 225 5.59 -14.34 -5.93
CA LEU A 225 6.88 -13.67 -6.13
C LEU A 225 7.95 -14.19 -5.17
N THR A 226 7.57 -14.55 -3.93
CA THR A 226 8.48 -15.12 -2.94
C THR A 226 8.83 -16.58 -3.29
N GLN A 227 7.82 -17.38 -3.62
CA GLN A 227 7.96 -18.79 -4.06
C GLN A 227 8.88 -18.90 -5.28
N THR A 228 8.72 -18.00 -6.25
CA THR A 228 9.54 -17.96 -7.47
C THR A 228 10.88 -17.25 -7.31
N HIS A 229 11.21 -16.80 -6.08
CA HIS A 229 12.41 -16.03 -5.75
C HIS A 229 12.60 -14.72 -6.53
N LYS A 230 11.53 -14.19 -7.15
CA LYS A 230 11.54 -12.90 -7.84
C LYS A 230 11.68 -11.72 -6.88
N ILE A 231 11.22 -11.88 -5.65
CA ILE A 231 11.53 -10.98 -4.53
C ILE A 231 12.27 -11.72 -3.43
N ARG A 232 12.97 -10.99 -2.56
CA ARG A 232 13.57 -11.56 -1.35
C ARG A 232 12.47 -12.07 -0.44
N ARG A 233 12.74 -13.16 0.28
CA ARG A 233 11.81 -13.63 1.30
C ARG A 233 11.69 -12.56 2.39
N ARG A 234 10.46 -12.23 2.75
CA ARG A 234 10.10 -11.33 3.85
C ARG A 234 9.08 -12.05 4.74
N PRO A 235 8.97 -11.71 6.04
CA PRO A 235 7.89 -12.21 6.87
C PRO A 235 6.53 -11.79 6.29
N ILE A 236 5.67 -12.78 6.08
CA ILE A 236 4.27 -12.63 5.66
C ILE A 236 3.42 -13.14 6.81
N VAL A 237 2.58 -12.29 7.39
CA VAL A 237 1.72 -12.63 8.53
C VAL A 237 0.26 -12.54 8.13
N LEU A 238 -0.50 -13.60 8.39
CA LEU A 238 -1.93 -13.70 8.16
C LEU A 238 -2.67 -13.60 9.49
N ILE A 239 -3.44 -12.52 9.69
CA ILE A 239 -4.17 -12.30 10.93
C ILE A 239 -5.53 -13.01 10.88
N GLY A 240 -5.86 -13.74 11.94
CA GLY A 240 -7.13 -14.47 12.08
C GLY A 240 -7.11 -15.81 11.37
N ARG A 241 -6.44 -16.81 11.96
CA ARG A 241 -6.23 -18.14 11.34
C ARG A 241 -7.52 -18.79 10.88
N GLU A 242 -8.58 -18.72 11.69
CA GLU A 242 -9.87 -19.34 11.39
C GLU A 242 -10.44 -18.83 10.06
N PHE A 243 -10.35 -17.52 9.79
CA PHE A 243 -10.81 -16.92 8.53
C PHE A 243 -10.06 -17.50 7.34
N TRP A 244 -8.72 -17.52 7.41
CA TRP A 244 -7.88 -17.96 6.30
C TRP A 244 -8.00 -19.46 6.03
N GLN A 245 -8.02 -20.29 7.06
CA GLN A 245 -8.17 -21.75 6.90
C GLN A 245 -9.56 -22.13 6.39
N SER A 246 -10.59 -21.36 6.74
CA SER A 246 -11.94 -21.55 6.19
C SER A 246 -12.04 -21.13 4.72
N LEU A 247 -11.19 -20.20 4.28
CA LEU A 247 -11.20 -19.65 2.93
C LEU A 247 -10.35 -20.47 1.96
N ILE A 248 -9.12 -20.82 2.36
CA ILE A 248 -8.14 -21.55 1.54
C ILE A 248 -7.53 -22.66 2.38
N ASN A 249 -7.71 -23.89 1.93
CA ASN A 249 -6.97 -25.02 2.46
C ASN A 249 -5.70 -25.23 1.62
N PHE A 250 -4.56 -24.76 2.13
CA PHE A 250 -3.27 -24.88 1.43
C PHE A 250 -2.77 -26.33 1.36
N ASP A 251 -3.16 -27.20 2.30
CA ASP A 251 -2.78 -28.62 2.27
C ASP A 251 -3.36 -29.30 1.03
N VAL A 252 -4.58 -28.91 0.62
CA VAL A 252 -5.17 -29.39 -0.64
C VAL A 252 -4.31 -28.98 -1.84
N LEU A 253 -3.72 -27.79 -1.85
CA LEU A 253 -2.84 -27.38 -2.95
C LEU A 253 -1.55 -28.22 -2.99
N VAL A 254 -1.03 -28.62 -1.83
CA VAL A 254 0.10 -29.54 -1.72
C VAL A 254 -0.29 -30.94 -2.20
N ASP A 255 -1.44 -31.45 -1.76
CA ASP A 255 -1.94 -32.79 -2.11
C ASP A 255 -2.20 -32.93 -3.62
N TYR A 256 -2.70 -31.87 -4.27
CA TYR A 256 -2.87 -31.82 -5.72
C TYR A 256 -1.56 -31.56 -6.49
N GLY A 257 -0.44 -31.35 -5.78
CA GLY A 257 0.88 -31.13 -6.37
C GLY A 257 1.03 -29.81 -7.12
N VAL A 258 0.21 -28.80 -6.80
CA VAL A 258 0.25 -27.48 -7.46
C VAL A 258 1.13 -26.46 -6.73
N ILE A 259 1.55 -26.77 -5.49
CA ILE A 259 2.60 -26.09 -4.74
C ILE A 259 3.48 -27.12 -4.00
N ASN A 260 4.68 -26.73 -3.57
CA ASN A 260 5.53 -27.58 -2.73
C ASN A 260 5.07 -27.55 -1.27
N ALA A 261 5.32 -28.62 -0.53
CA ALA A 261 5.04 -28.69 0.91
C ALA A 261 5.77 -27.62 1.74
N ASP A 262 6.89 -27.09 1.26
CA ASP A 262 7.60 -25.98 1.93
C ASP A 262 6.98 -24.61 1.66
N ASP A 263 6.11 -24.46 0.66
CA ASP A 263 5.50 -23.18 0.31
C ASP A 263 4.50 -22.71 1.37
N VAL A 264 3.90 -23.63 2.13
CA VAL A 264 3.05 -23.27 3.28
C VAL A 264 3.82 -22.62 4.42
N LYS A 265 5.16 -22.72 4.42
CA LYS A 265 6.04 -22.06 5.39
C LYS A 265 6.35 -20.62 4.99
N LEU A 266 5.87 -20.13 3.84
CA LEU A 266 6.11 -18.75 3.38
C LEU A 266 5.41 -17.71 4.26
N PHE A 267 4.34 -18.10 4.95
CA PHE A 267 3.59 -17.22 5.83
C PHE A 267 3.41 -17.82 7.23
N HIS A 268 3.06 -16.96 8.18
CA HIS A 268 2.74 -17.32 9.56
C HIS A 268 1.34 -16.79 9.91
N TYR A 269 0.64 -17.46 10.81
CA TYR A 269 -0.60 -16.93 11.36
C TYR A 269 -0.32 -16.19 12.67
N ALA A 270 -1.14 -15.18 12.94
CA ALA A 270 -1.23 -14.52 14.24
C ALA A 270 -2.69 -14.14 14.54
N GLU A 271 -3.02 -14.00 15.83
CA GLU A 271 -4.36 -13.61 16.27
C GLU A 271 -4.42 -12.16 16.75
N THR A 272 -3.28 -11.59 17.17
CA THR A 272 -3.20 -10.21 17.67
C THR A 272 -2.12 -9.39 16.98
N ALA A 273 -2.24 -8.07 17.10
CA ALA A 273 -1.24 -7.11 16.67
C ALA A 273 0.15 -7.38 17.29
N GLU A 274 0.20 -7.66 18.59
CA GLU A 274 1.45 -7.98 19.30
C GLU A 274 2.10 -9.25 18.76
N GLU A 275 1.34 -10.33 18.58
CA GLU A 275 1.87 -11.59 18.03
C GLU A 275 2.44 -11.36 16.62
N ALA A 276 1.72 -10.62 15.78
CA ALA A 276 2.16 -10.29 14.43
C ALA A 276 3.47 -9.51 14.43
N TRP A 277 3.59 -8.52 15.31
CA TRP A 277 4.79 -7.70 15.40
C TRP A 277 5.99 -8.48 15.96
N GLU A 278 5.77 -9.32 16.97
CA GLU A 278 6.83 -10.20 17.50
C GLU A 278 7.31 -11.22 16.45
N LEU A 279 6.41 -11.79 15.63
CA LEU A 279 6.81 -12.66 14.52
C LEU A 279 7.71 -11.92 13.52
N ILE A 280 7.39 -10.67 13.20
CA ILE A 280 8.20 -9.84 12.29
C ILE A 280 9.57 -9.56 12.92
N LYS A 281 9.62 -9.09 14.17
CA LYS A 281 10.89 -8.84 14.88
C LYS A 281 11.75 -10.09 15.00
N ALA A 282 11.14 -11.22 15.38
CA ALA A 282 11.83 -12.50 15.50
C ALA A 282 12.45 -12.96 14.17
N ALA A 283 11.80 -12.65 13.04
CA ALA A 283 12.35 -12.97 11.72
C ALA A 283 13.69 -12.25 11.46
N TYR A 284 13.87 -11.03 12.01
CA TYR A 284 15.05 -10.19 11.83
C TYR A 284 16.10 -10.28 12.96
N ASN A 285 15.73 -10.81 14.13
CA ASN A 285 16.62 -10.93 15.30
C ASN A 285 17.69 -12.05 15.21
N GLY A 286 17.80 -12.74 14.08
CA GLY A 286 18.84 -13.74 13.84
C GLY A 286 19.40 -13.66 12.43
N ASP A 287 20.56 -14.28 12.20
CA ASP A 287 21.13 -14.52 10.86
C ASP A 287 20.26 -15.53 10.09
N ASN A 288 18.97 -15.24 9.90
CA ASN A 288 18.05 -16.11 9.19
C ASN A 288 18.50 -16.17 7.72
N PRO A 289 19.14 -17.29 7.28
CA PRO A 289 19.75 -17.34 5.96
C PRO A 289 18.69 -17.20 4.87
N ALA A 290 17.42 -17.51 5.17
CA ALA A 290 16.32 -17.38 4.23
C ALA A 290 15.96 -15.91 3.92
N LEU A 291 16.18 -14.97 4.85
CA LEU A 291 15.99 -13.53 4.62
C LEU A 291 17.24 -12.88 4.00
N VAL A 292 18.42 -13.42 4.29
CA VAL A 292 19.73 -12.90 3.84
C VAL A 292 20.17 -13.49 2.50
N ALA A 293 19.60 -14.61 2.06
CA ALA A 293 19.94 -15.26 0.80
C ALA A 293 19.80 -14.29 -0.39
N ARG A 294 20.92 -13.99 -1.05
CA ARG A 294 20.93 -13.28 -2.33
C ARG A 294 20.10 -14.06 -3.34
N GLN A 295 19.33 -13.35 -4.16
CA GLN A 295 18.38 -13.89 -5.15
C GLN A 295 19.04 -14.58 -6.37
N MET A 296 20.16 -15.26 -6.20
CA MET A 296 20.81 -16.00 -7.29
C MET A 296 21.25 -17.36 -6.75
N ARG A 297 20.41 -18.39 -6.93
CA ARG A 297 20.93 -19.74 -7.19
C ARG A 297 21.06 -19.88 -8.70
N GLY A 298 22.21 -19.44 -9.21
CA GLY A 298 22.70 -20.03 -10.46
C GLY A 298 23.23 -21.42 -10.11
N ASN A 299 22.73 -22.44 -10.80
CA ASN A 299 23.55 -23.62 -11.04
C ASN A 299 24.77 -23.23 -11.85
#